data_AF-A0A150XUL7-F1
#
_entry.id   AF-A0A150XUL7-F1
#
_cell.length_a   1.000
_cell.length_b   1.000
_cell.length_c   1.000
_cell.angle_alpha   90.00
_cell.angle_beta   90.00
_cell.angle_gamma   90.00
#
_symmetry.space_group_name_H-M   'P 1'
#
loop_
_entity.id
_entity.type
_entity.pdbx_description
1 polymer ?
#
loop_
_entity_poly.entity_id
_entity_poly.type
_entity_poly.pdbx_seq_one_letter_code
_entity_poly.pdbx_strand_id
1 'polypeptide(L)'
;MHKATTLLLSLLFIALLGCNQKKTIETQSEATQETSDRIKVLNVATFHFGYTSDANKVDFDEDDRKIQEEIRALSKMLSEFKPTIICIENHPQYDAEINQAYQEYLKDPSQLNTNYGEKSMMAFDVARLNNVTQLYGIDSYMDYNYLIGEQIVNTIDSATYRDYMNNPFKGSPELAELDKNFDHLPLLEKLRFYNHPKTLDFNININADNLL
;
A
#
# COMPACT_ATOMS: atom_id res chain seq x y z
N MET A 1 50.21 -45.37 -36.68
CA MET A 1 48.80 -45.35 -36.23
C MET A 1 48.61 -45.71 -34.75
N HIS A 2 49.54 -45.33 -33.85
CA HIS A 2 49.41 -45.63 -32.41
C HIS A 2 49.41 -44.39 -31.51
N LYS A 3 49.74 -43.19 -32.02
CA LYS A 3 49.74 -41.96 -31.21
C LYS A 3 48.39 -41.23 -31.20
N ALA A 4 47.55 -41.43 -32.21
CA ALA A 4 46.21 -40.80 -32.29
C ALA A 4 45.18 -41.50 -31.37
N THR A 5 45.32 -42.81 -31.16
CA THR A 5 44.40 -43.61 -30.34
C THR A 5 44.62 -43.37 -28.83
N THR A 6 45.84 -43.08 -28.41
CA THR A 6 46.15 -42.76 -27.00
C THR A 6 45.64 -41.39 -26.59
N LEU A 7 45.65 -40.41 -27.51
CA LEU A 7 45.15 -39.06 -27.24
C LEU A 7 43.61 -39.03 -27.13
N LEU A 8 42.91 -39.86 -27.91
CA LEU A 8 41.45 -40.00 -27.81
C LEU A 8 41.00 -40.70 -26.51
N LEU A 9 41.78 -41.66 -25.99
CA LEU A 9 41.47 -42.31 -24.71
C LEU A 9 41.72 -41.39 -23.50
N SER A 10 42.70 -40.47 -23.57
CA SER A 10 42.96 -39.51 -22.50
C SER A 10 41.92 -38.38 -22.40
N LEU A 11 41.27 -38.03 -23.52
CA LEU A 11 40.20 -37.01 -23.53
C LEU A 11 38.85 -37.56 -23.03
N LEU A 12 38.61 -38.87 -23.11
CA LEU A 12 37.36 -39.48 -22.65
C LEU A 12 37.30 -39.64 -21.11
N PHE A 13 38.45 -39.73 -20.45
CA PHE A 13 38.51 -39.87 -18.97
C PHE A 13 38.29 -38.55 -18.22
N ILE A 14 38.53 -37.40 -18.85
CA ILE A 14 38.36 -36.08 -18.22
C ILE A 14 36.89 -35.63 -18.24
N ALA A 15 36.06 -36.18 -19.14
CA ALA A 15 34.63 -35.87 -19.22
C ALA A 15 33.78 -36.55 -18.12
N LEU A 16 34.32 -37.53 -17.38
CA LEU A 16 33.57 -38.29 -16.37
C LEU A 16 33.83 -37.85 -14.92
N LEU A 17 34.66 -36.83 -14.70
CA LEU A 17 34.91 -36.21 -13.40
C LEU A 17 34.15 -34.88 -13.21
N GLY A 18 33.11 -34.66 -14.03
CA GLY A 18 32.15 -33.56 -13.86
C GLY A 18 31.35 -33.73 -12.56
N CYS A 19 31.80 -33.02 -11.53
CA CYS A 19 31.20 -32.78 -10.22
C CYS A 19 29.71 -33.14 -10.08
N ASN A 20 29.42 -34.21 -9.33
CA ASN A 20 28.11 -34.41 -8.71
C ASN A 20 28.13 -33.91 -7.26
N GLN A 21 28.48 -32.64 -7.06
CA GLN A 21 28.11 -31.94 -5.83
C GLN A 21 26.76 -31.29 -6.07
N LYS A 22 25.68 -32.00 -5.68
CA LYS A 22 24.46 -31.32 -5.26
C LYS A 22 24.83 -30.45 -4.07
N LYS A 23 25.25 -29.23 -4.36
CA LYS A 23 25.28 -28.16 -3.38
C LYS A 23 23.82 -27.86 -3.11
N THR A 24 23.28 -28.47 -2.05
CA THR A 24 22.05 -28.00 -1.44
C THR A 24 22.30 -26.52 -1.16
N ILE A 25 21.72 -25.65 -1.96
CA ILE A 25 21.58 -24.25 -1.62
C ILE A 25 20.56 -24.28 -0.48
N GLU A 26 21.04 -24.49 0.73
CA GLU A 26 20.34 -23.96 1.88
C GLU A 26 20.32 -22.47 1.65
N THR A 27 19.19 -21.96 1.19
CA THR A 27 18.85 -20.55 1.34
C THR A 27 18.69 -20.32 2.83
N GLN A 28 19.82 -20.28 3.55
CA GLN A 28 19.92 -19.47 4.73
C GLN A 28 19.80 -18.04 4.20
N SER A 29 18.55 -17.58 4.12
CA SER A 29 18.24 -16.19 4.35
C SER A 29 18.67 -15.91 5.79
N GLU A 30 19.98 -15.79 6.01
CA GLU A 30 20.48 -14.89 7.02
C GLU A 30 19.93 -13.54 6.58
N ALA A 31 18.76 -13.19 7.13
CA ALA A 31 18.38 -11.81 7.27
C ALA A 31 19.44 -11.23 8.21
N THR A 32 20.58 -10.86 7.65
CA THR A 32 21.43 -9.84 8.23
C THR A 32 20.51 -8.68 8.45
N GLN A 33 20.08 -8.54 9.70
CA GLN A 33 19.32 -7.42 10.18
C GLN A 33 20.27 -6.22 10.10
N GLU A 34 20.44 -5.69 8.89
CA GLU A 34 21.08 -4.41 8.71
C GLU A 34 20.26 -3.43 9.54
N THR A 35 20.83 -3.02 10.66
CA THR A 35 20.39 -1.81 11.36
C THR A 35 20.75 -0.65 10.44
N SER A 36 19.93 -0.47 9.41
CA SER A 36 20.01 0.67 8.53
C SER A 36 19.71 1.91 9.38
N ASP A 37 20.68 2.83 9.47
CA ASP A 37 20.52 4.15 10.10
C ASP A 37 19.47 5.05 9.40
N ARG A 38 18.83 4.56 8.33
CA ARG A 38 17.77 5.27 7.63
C ARG A 38 16.48 5.28 8.42
N ILE A 39 15.80 6.43 8.37
CA ILE A 39 14.45 6.59 8.90
C ILE A 39 13.54 5.59 8.18
N LYS A 40 12.84 4.77 8.96
CA LYS A 40 11.81 3.87 8.43
C LYS A 40 10.55 4.67 8.18
N VAL A 41 9.96 4.48 7.00
CA VAL A 41 8.69 5.12 6.61
C VAL A 41 7.72 4.02 6.22
N LEU A 42 6.51 4.09 6.79
CA LEU A 42 5.39 3.26 6.39
C LEU A 42 4.35 4.18 5.75
N ASN A 43 4.14 4.04 4.46
CA ASN A 43 3.02 4.66 3.77
C ASN A 43 1.88 3.65 3.72
N VAL A 44 0.68 4.08 4.10
CA VAL A 44 -0.52 3.24 4.15
C VAL A 44 -1.59 3.92 3.32
N ALA A 45 -1.97 3.30 2.21
CA ALA A 45 -3.12 3.73 1.44
C ALA A 45 -4.41 3.42 2.20
N THR A 46 -5.37 4.33 2.12
CA THR A 46 -6.72 4.19 2.69
C THR A 46 -7.77 4.42 1.62
N PHE A 47 -9.03 4.39 2.03
CA PHE A 47 -10.16 4.84 1.24
C PHE A 47 -11.00 5.76 2.12
N HIS A 48 -11.76 6.67 1.51
CA HIS A 48 -12.65 7.53 2.27
C HIS A 48 -13.84 6.73 2.76
N PHE A 49 -13.93 6.60 4.08
CA PHE A 49 -15.09 6.04 4.75
C PHE A 49 -15.78 7.04 5.67
N GLY A 50 -15.21 8.24 5.84
CA GLY A 50 -15.97 9.42 6.23
C GLY A 50 -16.55 10.20 5.04
N TYR A 51 -17.11 11.38 5.33
CA TYR A 51 -17.64 12.24 4.28
C TYR A 51 -16.57 12.63 3.25
N THR A 52 -16.88 12.39 1.97
CA THR A 52 -16.08 12.87 0.83
C THR A 52 -16.96 13.47 -0.27
N SER A 53 -16.40 14.39 -1.04
CA SER A 53 -16.96 14.92 -2.29
C SER A 53 -16.64 14.08 -3.53
N ASP A 54 -15.92 12.97 -3.35
CA ASP A 54 -15.46 12.15 -4.48
C ASP A 54 -16.60 11.53 -5.28
N ALA A 55 -16.26 11.19 -6.53
CA ALA A 55 -17.15 10.54 -7.47
C ALA A 55 -17.61 9.16 -6.97
N ASN A 56 -16.75 8.45 -6.25
CA ASN A 56 -17.04 7.14 -5.66
C ASN A 56 -17.06 7.27 -4.14
N LYS A 57 -18.05 6.64 -3.50
CA LYS A 57 -18.22 6.63 -2.04
C LYS A 57 -18.42 5.21 -1.58
N VAL A 58 -17.78 4.85 -0.47
CA VAL A 58 -17.99 3.57 0.20
C VAL A 58 -19.10 3.75 1.21
N ASP A 59 -20.11 2.87 1.19
CA ASP A 59 -21.11 2.84 2.27
C ASP A 59 -20.44 2.31 3.54
N PHE A 60 -20.40 3.14 4.57
CA PHE A 60 -19.66 2.87 5.79
C PHE A 60 -20.32 3.58 6.97
N ASP A 61 -20.70 2.80 7.99
CA ASP A 61 -21.28 3.30 9.23
C ASP A 61 -20.18 3.42 10.28
N GLU A 62 -19.75 4.66 10.55
CA GLU A 62 -18.71 4.99 11.52
C GLU A 62 -19.12 4.71 12.98
N ASP A 63 -20.43 4.66 13.24
CA ASP A 63 -21.01 4.40 14.55
C ASP A 63 -21.29 2.90 14.76
N ASP A 64 -21.16 2.06 13.73
CA ASP A 64 -21.30 0.62 13.86
C ASP A 64 -20.20 0.05 14.77
N ARG A 65 -20.62 -0.64 15.83
CA ARG A 65 -19.69 -1.17 16.84
C ARG A 65 -18.69 -2.18 16.27
N LYS A 66 -19.11 -3.03 15.34
CA LYS A 66 -18.23 -4.01 14.70
C LYS A 66 -17.18 -3.29 13.84
N ILE A 67 -17.59 -2.26 13.11
CA ILE A 67 -16.67 -1.40 12.34
C ILE A 67 -15.65 -0.72 13.26
N GLN A 68 -16.09 -0.16 14.39
CA GLN A 68 -15.17 0.43 15.36
C GLN A 68 -14.19 -0.62 15.91
N GLU A 69 -14.64 -1.83 16.23
CA GLU A 69 -13.77 -2.93 16.66
C GLU A 69 -12.75 -3.32 15.59
N GLU A 70 -13.14 -3.37 14.31
CA GLU A 70 -12.24 -3.63 13.18
C GLU A 70 -11.18 -2.52 13.04
N ILE A 71 -11.56 -1.25 13.20
CA ILE A 71 -10.62 -0.11 13.17
C ILE A 71 -9.64 -0.17 14.35
N ARG A 72 -10.10 -0.55 15.55
CA ARG A 72 -9.20 -0.75 16.70
C ARG A 72 -8.18 -1.87 16.44
N ALA A 73 -8.64 -2.98 15.87
CA ALA A 73 -7.76 -4.10 15.53
C ALA A 73 -6.70 -3.69 14.52
N LEU A 74 -7.10 -2.96 13.48
CA LEU A 74 -6.20 -2.39 12.49
C LEU A 74 -5.21 -1.40 13.11
N SER A 75 -5.68 -0.47 13.94
CA SER A 75 -4.84 0.53 14.60
C SER A 75 -3.78 -0.13 15.48
N LYS A 76 -4.13 -1.24 16.14
CA LYS A 76 -3.17 -2.07 16.88
C LYS A 76 -2.11 -2.68 15.96
N MET A 77 -2.50 -3.23 14.81
CA MET A 77 -1.55 -3.79 13.83
C MET A 77 -0.59 -2.72 13.31
N LEU A 78 -1.11 -1.55 12.92
CA LEU A 78 -0.30 -0.42 12.43
C LEU A 78 0.65 0.10 13.53
N SER A 79 0.23 0.04 14.79
CA SER A 79 1.05 0.48 15.93
C SER A 79 2.29 -0.39 16.16
N GLU A 80 2.33 -1.62 15.64
CA GLU A 80 3.53 -2.46 15.72
C GLU A 80 4.72 -1.87 14.95
N PHE A 81 4.47 -0.98 13.97
CA PHE A 81 5.49 -0.21 13.28
C PHE A 81 6.24 0.77 14.21
N LYS A 82 5.62 1.15 15.33
CA LYS A 82 6.14 2.12 16.31
C LYS A 82 6.42 3.51 15.70
N PRO A 83 5.42 4.13 15.03
CA PRO A 83 5.59 5.46 14.48
C PRO A 83 5.92 6.47 15.59
N THR A 84 6.89 7.34 15.31
CA THR A 84 7.22 8.50 16.15
C THR A 84 6.66 9.81 15.58
N ILE A 85 6.29 9.78 14.30
CA ILE A 85 5.68 10.88 13.54
C ILE A 85 4.55 10.24 12.74
N ILE A 86 3.38 10.89 12.74
CA ILE A 86 2.22 10.47 11.94
C ILE A 86 1.78 11.65 11.10
N CYS A 87 1.74 11.42 9.79
CA CYS A 87 1.23 12.37 8.81
C CYS A 87 -0.13 11.89 8.30
N ILE A 88 -1.05 12.82 8.08
CA ILE A 88 -2.40 12.54 7.55
C ILE A 88 -2.68 13.42 6.32
N GLU A 89 -3.60 12.96 5.48
CA GLU A 89 -4.12 13.73 4.33
C GLU A 89 -5.03 14.86 4.82
N ASN A 90 -4.39 15.94 5.27
CA ASN A 90 -5.03 17.14 5.77
C ASN A 90 -4.15 18.33 5.44
N HIS A 91 -4.75 19.47 5.13
CA HIS A 91 -3.95 20.64 4.81
C HIS A 91 -3.22 21.14 6.07
N PRO A 92 -1.91 21.44 6.02
CA PRO A 92 -1.15 21.88 7.20
C PRO A 92 -1.74 23.07 7.97
N GLN A 93 -2.56 23.90 7.32
CA GLN A 93 -3.25 25.02 7.95
C GLN A 93 -4.25 24.59 9.03
N TYR A 94 -4.71 23.33 8.98
CA TYR A 94 -5.65 22.73 9.93
C TYR A 94 -4.95 21.89 11.01
N ASP A 95 -3.61 21.92 11.08
CA ASP A 95 -2.85 21.16 12.09
C ASP A 95 -3.25 21.53 13.53
N ALA A 96 -3.52 22.81 13.80
CA ALA A 96 -3.96 23.24 15.12
C ALA A 96 -5.32 22.64 15.49
N GLU A 97 -6.25 22.61 14.55
CA GLU A 97 -7.60 22.07 14.72
C GLU A 97 -7.57 20.57 14.95
N ILE A 98 -6.88 19.82 14.08
CA ILE A 98 -6.83 18.36 14.18
C ILE A 98 -6.13 17.90 15.47
N ASN A 99 -5.09 18.62 15.89
CA ASN A 99 -4.41 18.31 17.14
C ASN A 99 -5.25 18.67 18.36
N GLN A 100 -6.08 19.72 18.31
CA GLN A 100 -7.05 19.99 19.37
C GLN A 100 -8.04 18.81 19.50
N ALA A 101 -8.62 18.36 18.39
CA ALA A 101 -9.52 17.21 18.37
C ALA A 101 -8.83 15.94 18.89
N TYR A 102 -7.56 15.72 18.54
CA TYR A 102 -6.77 14.61 19.07
C TYR A 102 -6.57 14.70 20.58
N GLN A 103 -6.22 15.87 21.12
CA GLN A 103 -6.09 16.06 22.57
C GLN A 103 -7.42 15.86 23.31
N GLU A 104 -8.54 16.22 22.70
CA GLU A 104 -9.87 15.95 23.25
C GLU A 104 -10.17 14.45 23.27
N TYR A 105 -9.88 13.74 22.18
CA TYR A 105 -9.98 12.28 22.09
C TYR A 105 -9.16 11.57 23.19
N LEU A 106 -7.94 12.05 23.50
CA LEU A 106 -7.10 11.44 24.53
C LEU A 106 -7.71 11.51 25.95
N LYS A 107 -8.65 12.43 26.22
CA LYS A 107 -9.32 12.54 27.53
C LYS A 107 -10.28 11.40 27.78
N ASP A 108 -10.93 10.90 26.73
CA ASP A 108 -11.82 9.73 26.77
C ASP A 108 -11.70 8.92 25.47
N PRO A 109 -10.70 8.02 25.38
CA PRO A 109 -10.44 7.26 24.17
C PRO A 109 -11.37 6.04 24.02
N SER A 110 -12.41 5.92 24.86
CA SER A 110 -13.31 4.75 24.88
C SER A 110 -14.11 4.57 23.58
N GLN A 111 -14.40 5.67 22.89
CA GLN A 111 -15.02 5.70 21.57
C GLN A 111 -14.05 6.28 20.55
N LEU A 112 -14.13 5.83 19.29
CA LEU A 112 -13.37 6.46 18.22
C LEU A 112 -13.92 7.85 17.91
N ASN A 113 -13.05 8.76 17.49
CA ASN A 113 -13.48 10.06 16.99
C ASN A 113 -13.86 9.93 15.51
N THR A 114 -15.12 10.18 15.18
CA THR A 114 -15.68 10.07 13.83
C THR A 114 -15.72 11.41 13.08
N ASN A 115 -15.46 12.53 13.75
CA ASN A 115 -15.60 13.88 13.18
C ASN A 115 -14.71 14.16 11.96
N TYR A 116 -13.62 13.41 11.79
CA TYR A 116 -12.69 13.54 10.66
C TYR A 116 -12.50 12.21 9.92
N GLY A 117 -13.50 11.33 9.98
CA GLY A 117 -13.54 10.05 9.28
C GLY A 117 -12.33 9.17 9.55
N GLU A 118 -11.76 8.58 8.51
CA GLU A 118 -10.60 7.70 8.58
C GLU A 118 -9.40 8.33 9.29
N LYS A 119 -9.23 9.65 9.14
CA LYS A 119 -8.10 10.39 9.71
C LYS A 119 -8.17 10.37 11.23
N SER A 120 -9.34 10.66 11.82
CA SER A 120 -9.49 10.61 13.28
C SER A 120 -9.71 9.20 13.80
N MET A 121 -10.50 8.36 13.11
CA MET A 121 -10.82 7.02 13.61
C MET A 121 -9.57 6.12 13.64
N MET A 122 -8.68 6.21 12.65
CA MET A 122 -7.48 5.38 12.61
C MET A 122 -6.24 6.11 13.14
N ALA A 123 -5.92 7.31 12.63
CA ALA A 123 -4.64 7.93 12.94
C ALA A 123 -4.53 8.38 14.41
N PHE A 124 -5.64 8.83 15.03
CA PHE A 124 -5.61 9.19 16.46
C PHE A 124 -5.36 7.96 17.33
N ASP A 125 -5.93 6.81 16.97
CA ASP A 125 -5.76 5.62 17.77
C ASP A 125 -4.35 5.04 17.64
N VAL A 126 -3.80 5.04 16.42
CA VAL A 126 -2.37 4.71 16.19
C VAL A 126 -1.46 5.66 16.96
N ALA A 127 -1.75 6.97 16.95
CA ALA A 127 -0.99 7.97 17.70
C ALA A 127 -1.02 7.69 19.20
N ARG A 128 -2.21 7.45 19.76
CA ARG A 128 -2.43 7.15 21.18
C ARG A 128 -1.66 5.90 21.61
N LEU A 129 -1.73 4.82 20.83
CA LEU A 129 -1.05 3.56 21.12
C LEU A 129 0.48 3.68 21.11
N ASN A 130 1.03 4.70 20.44
CA ASN A 130 2.47 4.95 20.33
C ASN A 130 2.95 6.16 21.13
N ASN A 131 2.09 6.80 21.93
CA ASN A 131 2.40 8.02 22.66
C ASN A 131 2.89 9.18 21.75
N VAL A 132 2.41 9.23 20.52
CA VAL A 132 2.65 10.35 19.61
C VAL A 132 1.79 11.51 20.08
N THR A 133 2.40 12.67 20.32
CA THR A 133 1.73 13.82 20.93
C THR A 133 0.98 14.68 19.92
N GLN A 134 1.33 14.61 18.64
CA GLN A 134 0.72 15.40 17.58
C GLN A 134 0.78 14.73 16.21
N LEU A 135 -0.20 15.04 15.36
CA LEU A 135 -0.29 14.66 13.96
C LEU A 135 0.05 15.85 13.06
N TYR A 136 0.48 15.57 11.84
CA TYR A 136 0.84 16.59 10.85
C TYR A 136 0.06 16.40 9.54
N GLY A 137 -0.51 17.47 9.02
CA GLY A 137 -1.08 17.49 7.68
C GLY A 137 0.02 17.50 6.61
N ILE A 138 -0.18 16.73 5.53
CA ILE A 138 0.72 16.72 4.36
C ILE A 138 -0.02 16.92 3.04
N ASP A 139 -1.31 17.26 3.09
CA ASP A 139 -2.06 17.58 1.88
C ASP A 139 -1.74 19.02 1.44
N SER A 140 -0.97 19.14 0.38
CA SER A 140 -0.64 20.42 -0.24
C SER A 140 -0.97 20.33 -1.71
N TYR A 141 -1.93 21.15 -2.15
CA TYR A 141 -2.25 21.28 -3.56
C TYR A 141 -1.00 21.70 -4.34
N MET A 142 -0.63 20.84 -5.29
CA MET A 142 0.21 21.26 -6.40
C MET A 142 -0.72 21.86 -7.46
N ASP A 143 -0.30 22.91 -8.17
CA ASP A 143 -1.07 23.63 -9.22
C ASP A 143 -1.31 22.77 -10.49
N TYR A 144 -1.66 21.50 -10.31
CA TYR A 144 -1.73 20.49 -11.33
C TYR A 144 -3.17 20.33 -11.86
N ASN A 145 -3.33 20.20 -13.19
CA ASN A 145 -4.62 19.95 -13.83
C ASN A 145 -4.94 18.45 -13.87
N TYR A 146 -5.46 17.90 -12.77
CA TYR A 146 -5.81 16.49 -12.64
C TYR A 146 -6.86 15.99 -13.65
N LEU A 147 -7.49 16.88 -14.42
CA LEU A 147 -8.53 16.55 -15.41
C LEU A 147 -8.02 16.63 -16.86
N ILE A 148 -6.71 16.77 -17.10
CA ILE A 148 -6.17 16.91 -18.46
C ILE A 148 -6.59 15.72 -19.35
N GLY A 149 -6.62 14.50 -18.83
CA GLY A 149 -7.01 13.29 -19.54
C GLY A 149 -8.45 13.31 -20.08
N GLU A 150 -9.36 14.01 -19.38
CA GLU A 150 -10.74 14.23 -19.86
C GLU A 150 -10.85 15.39 -20.86
N GLN A 151 -9.86 16.28 -20.87
CA GLN A 151 -9.82 17.48 -21.73
C GLN A 151 -9.16 17.20 -23.09
N ILE A 152 -8.40 16.11 -23.20
CA ILE A 152 -7.69 15.72 -24.42
C ILE A 152 -8.35 14.52 -25.13
N VAL A 153 -8.36 14.55 -26.46
CA VAL A 153 -8.84 13.41 -27.25
C VAL A 153 -7.67 12.45 -27.49
N ASN A 154 -7.73 11.26 -26.88
CA ASN A 154 -6.75 10.20 -27.15
C ASN A 154 -6.94 9.64 -28.57
N THR A 155 -6.16 10.15 -29.51
CA THR A 155 -6.16 9.72 -30.92
C THR A 155 -5.14 8.62 -31.22
N ILE A 156 -4.28 8.28 -30.26
CA ILE A 156 -3.15 7.35 -30.45
C ILE A 156 -3.58 5.92 -30.11
N ASP A 157 -4.05 5.68 -28.88
CA ASP A 157 -4.43 4.35 -28.41
C ASP A 157 -5.61 4.38 -27.44
N SER A 158 -6.76 4.81 -27.96
CA SER A 158 -7.99 4.88 -27.17
C SER A 158 -8.53 3.49 -26.76
N ALA A 159 -8.18 2.42 -27.47
CA ALA A 159 -8.68 1.08 -27.20
C ALA A 159 -8.00 0.45 -25.99
N THR A 160 -6.66 0.48 -25.94
CA THR A 160 -5.91 -0.04 -24.80
C THR A 160 -6.20 0.78 -23.55
N TYR A 161 -6.23 2.11 -23.66
CA TYR A 161 -6.58 3.00 -22.54
C TYR A 161 -7.96 2.63 -21.95
N ARG A 162 -8.99 2.50 -22.79
CA ARG A 162 -10.33 2.10 -22.32
C ARG A 162 -10.35 0.70 -21.71
N ASP A 163 -9.65 -0.28 -22.27
CA ASP A 163 -9.60 -1.63 -21.68
C ASP A 163 -8.91 -1.60 -20.32
N TYR A 164 -7.84 -0.82 -20.18
CA TYR A 164 -7.11 -0.66 -18.91
C TYR A 164 -7.94 0.05 -17.84
N MET A 165 -8.60 1.16 -18.18
CA MET A 165 -9.46 1.90 -17.24
C MET A 165 -10.68 1.09 -16.79
N ASN A 166 -11.27 0.28 -17.67
CA ASN A 166 -12.45 -0.53 -17.34
C ASN A 166 -12.10 -1.87 -16.68
N ASN A 167 -10.88 -2.39 -16.90
CA ASN A 167 -10.45 -3.69 -16.38
C ASN A 167 -9.01 -3.63 -15.86
N PRO A 168 -8.72 -2.80 -14.84
CA PRO A 168 -7.34 -2.55 -14.38
C PRO A 168 -6.63 -3.81 -13.88
N PHE A 169 -7.40 -4.78 -13.40
CA PHE A 169 -6.89 -6.04 -12.87
C PHE A 169 -7.11 -7.25 -13.79
N LYS A 170 -7.31 -7.04 -15.10
CA LYS A 170 -7.51 -8.13 -16.08
C LYS A 170 -6.44 -9.23 -16.01
N GLY A 171 -5.18 -8.85 -15.75
CA GLY A 171 -4.05 -9.79 -15.56
C GLY A 171 -3.92 -10.39 -14.15
N SER A 172 -4.88 -10.12 -13.26
CA SER A 172 -4.87 -10.50 -11.84
C SER A 172 -6.28 -10.91 -11.38
N PRO A 173 -6.74 -12.13 -11.71
CA PRO A 173 -8.12 -12.55 -11.43
C PRO A 173 -8.54 -12.42 -9.97
N GLU A 174 -7.61 -12.65 -9.02
CA GLU A 174 -7.85 -12.47 -7.59
C GLU A 174 -8.17 -11.01 -7.22
N LEU A 175 -7.37 -10.06 -7.69
CA LEU A 175 -7.63 -8.63 -7.47
C LEU A 175 -8.90 -8.17 -8.18
N ALA A 176 -9.16 -8.67 -9.38
CA ALA A 176 -10.39 -8.36 -10.10
C ALA A 176 -11.64 -8.86 -9.36
N GLU A 177 -11.54 -9.97 -8.62
CA GLU A 177 -12.64 -10.47 -7.79
C GLU A 177 -12.80 -9.67 -6.50
N LEU A 178 -11.69 -9.23 -5.89
CA LEU A 178 -11.73 -8.32 -4.74
C LEU A 178 -12.35 -6.97 -5.11
N ASP A 179 -11.95 -6.40 -6.24
CA ASP A 179 -12.46 -5.13 -6.77
C ASP A 179 -13.99 -5.17 -6.99
N LYS A 180 -14.48 -6.23 -7.65
CA LYS A 180 -15.93 -6.43 -7.87
C LYS A 180 -16.74 -6.55 -6.60
N ASN A 181 -16.16 -7.12 -5.55
CA ASN A 181 -16.83 -7.37 -4.28
C ASN A 181 -16.44 -6.37 -3.18
N PHE A 182 -15.76 -5.27 -3.55
CA PHE A 182 -15.06 -4.39 -2.63
C PHE A 182 -15.94 -3.96 -1.44
N ASP A 183 -17.17 -3.51 -1.70
CA ASP A 183 -18.07 -2.99 -0.66
C ASP A 183 -18.41 -4.01 0.42
N HIS A 184 -18.40 -5.30 0.08
CA HIS A 184 -18.72 -6.40 0.98
C HIS A 184 -17.50 -7.02 1.68
N LEU A 185 -16.29 -6.55 1.36
CA LEU A 185 -15.08 -7.04 2.00
C LEU A 185 -14.97 -6.56 3.45
N PRO A 186 -14.40 -7.38 4.36
CA PRO A 186 -13.97 -6.91 5.68
C PRO A 186 -12.98 -5.73 5.58
N LEU A 187 -12.93 -4.86 6.59
CA LEU A 187 -12.08 -3.65 6.55
C LEU A 187 -10.61 -3.95 6.26
N LEU A 188 -10.06 -5.00 6.87
CA LEU A 188 -8.67 -5.40 6.65
C LEU A 188 -8.42 -5.80 5.19
N GLU A 189 -9.37 -6.47 4.54
CA GLU A 189 -9.24 -6.89 3.14
C GLU A 189 -9.37 -5.68 2.19
N LYS A 190 -10.25 -4.72 2.48
CA LYS A 190 -10.31 -3.43 1.77
C LYS A 190 -8.95 -2.72 1.80
N LEU A 191 -8.30 -2.68 2.97
CA LEU A 191 -6.98 -2.05 3.09
C LEU A 191 -5.87 -2.86 2.43
N ARG A 192 -5.90 -4.19 2.51
CA ARG A 192 -4.95 -5.04 1.77
C ARG A 192 -5.06 -4.82 0.28
N PHE A 193 -6.28 -4.64 -0.25
CA PHE A 193 -6.51 -4.33 -1.65
C PHE A 193 -5.86 -3.00 -2.06
N TYR A 194 -6.09 -1.91 -1.32
CA TYR A 194 -5.48 -0.60 -1.61
C TYR A 194 -3.95 -0.58 -1.45
N ASN A 195 -3.42 -1.36 -0.51
CA ASN A 195 -1.99 -1.47 -0.27
C ASN A 195 -1.32 -2.58 -1.11
N HIS A 196 -2.04 -3.21 -2.03
CA HIS A 196 -1.47 -4.21 -2.93
C HIS A 196 -0.63 -3.50 -4.01
N PRO A 197 0.60 -3.98 -4.33
CA PRO A 197 1.48 -3.32 -5.30
C PRO A 197 0.83 -3.01 -6.66
N LYS A 198 0.03 -3.93 -7.18
CA LYS A 198 -0.68 -3.72 -8.46
C LYS A 198 -1.78 -2.65 -8.40
N THR A 199 -2.38 -2.43 -7.22
CA THR A 199 -3.34 -1.35 -7.01
C THR A 199 -2.60 -0.02 -6.95
N LEU A 200 -1.43 0.02 -6.31
CA LEU A 200 -0.54 1.18 -6.37
C LEU A 200 -0.08 1.48 -7.81
N ASP A 201 0.34 0.46 -8.57
CA ASP A 201 0.72 0.63 -9.98
C ASP A 201 -0.43 1.22 -10.79
N PHE A 202 -1.65 0.72 -10.59
CA PHE A 202 -2.84 1.28 -11.21
C PHE A 202 -3.07 2.74 -10.83
N ASN A 203 -3.05 3.06 -9.53
CA ASN A 203 -3.23 4.43 -9.04
C ASN A 203 -2.15 5.39 -9.56
N ILE A 204 -0.89 4.94 -9.66
CA ILE A 204 0.19 5.73 -10.26
C ILE A 204 -0.07 5.94 -11.74
N ASN A 205 -0.46 4.90 -12.49
CA ASN A 205 -0.68 5.02 -13.93
C ASN A 205 -1.84 5.95 -14.27
N ILE A 206 -2.98 5.83 -13.59
CA ILE A 206 -4.12 6.72 -13.85
C ILE A 206 -3.82 8.16 -13.43
N ASN A 207 -3.06 8.36 -12.35
CA ASN A 207 -2.62 9.69 -11.97
C ASN A 207 -1.55 10.22 -12.93
N ALA A 208 -0.67 9.37 -13.46
CA ALA A 208 0.33 9.74 -14.48
C ALA A 208 -0.28 9.99 -15.86
N ASP A 209 -1.44 9.42 -16.16
CA ASP A 209 -2.23 9.76 -17.34
C ASP A 209 -3.09 11.01 -17.11
N ASN A 210 -3.46 11.30 -15.85
CA ASN A 210 -3.87 12.64 -15.45
C ASN A 210 -2.69 13.63 -15.49
N LEU A 211 -1.43 13.15 -15.50
CA LEU A 211 -0.10 13.76 -15.78
C LEU A 211 0.14 14.44 -17.15
N LEU A 212 -0.49 13.95 -18.21
CA LEU A 212 -0.06 14.12 -19.62
C LEU A 212 -1.15 14.72 -20.51
#